data_AF-A0A2H0B3L9-F1
#
_entry.id   AF-A0A2H0B3L9-F1
#
_cell.length_a   1.000
_cell.length_b   1.000
_cell.length_c   1.000
_cell.angle_alpha   90.00
_cell.angle_beta   90.00
_cell.angle_gamma   90.00
#
_symmetry.space_group_name_H-M   'P 1'
#
loop_
_entity.id
_entity.type
_entity.pdbx_description
1 polymer ?
#
loop_
_entity_poly.entity_id
_entity_poly.type
_entity_poly.pdbx_seq_one_letter_code
_entity_poly.pdbx_strand_id
1 'polypeptide(L)'
;MVLVTIRFLFTPGQRIKSVIGPGQSKNFWCIIKNMNFDLITIAVGVLFAWVIALTILLVQTSLHFRRLTKNVSKKDLKTVLEDILAKTDLNQKQIQAVAGNLKKLDSKSLGFIQKIGFVRFNPFNQTGGDQSFCLALLDAKANGFVLSSLHSRESTRFYAKTVKEGGGDGHELSKEERQAVTHAQ
;
A
#
# COMPACT_ATOMS: atom_id res chain seq x y z
N MET A 1 36.05 -89.64 19.39
CA MET A 1 34.95 -90.55 19.03
C MET A 1 34.57 -90.24 17.58
N VAL A 2 35.33 -90.83 16.64
CA VAL A 2 34.89 -91.88 15.70
C VAL A 2 34.19 -91.24 14.47
N LEU A 3 34.90 -91.06 13.33
CA LEU A 3 35.06 -92.02 12.19
C LEU A 3 33.82 -91.93 11.26
N VAL A 4 33.83 -91.82 9.92
CA VAL A 4 34.61 -92.35 8.78
C VAL A 4 34.13 -91.55 7.55
N THR A 5 34.94 -90.86 6.75
CA THR A 5 35.87 -91.36 5.72
C THR A 5 35.21 -92.13 4.57
N ILE A 6 34.80 -91.45 3.48
CA ILE A 6 35.16 -91.95 2.14
C ILE A 6 35.77 -90.81 1.35
N ARG A 7 37.08 -90.90 1.28
CA ARG A 7 38.02 -90.10 0.50
C ARG A 7 38.28 -90.91 -0.77
N PHE A 8 37.87 -90.40 -1.92
CA PHE A 8 38.57 -90.73 -3.16
C PHE A 8 39.04 -89.42 -3.79
N LEU A 9 40.29 -89.10 -3.47
CA LEU A 9 41.18 -88.31 -4.30
C LEU A 9 41.15 -88.87 -5.73
N PHE A 10 40.86 -88.04 -6.72
CA PHE A 10 41.57 -88.11 -7.99
C PHE A 10 41.72 -86.70 -8.56
N THR A 11 42.97 -86.37 -8.83
CA THR A 11 43.55 -85.09 -9.23
C THR A 11 43.23 -84.76 -10.71
N PRO A 12 43.69 -83.61 -11.25
CA PRO A 12 42.92 -82.74 -12.11
C PRO A 12 42.86 -83.23 -13.56
N GLY A 13 41.72 -83.05 -14.20
CA GLY A 13 41.61 -83.25 -15.64
C GLY A 13 40.42 -84.11 -16.05
N GLN A 14 39.21 -83.69 -15.73
CA GLN A 14 38.03 -84.11 -16.48
C GLN A 14 37.11 -82.92 -16.69
N ARG A 15 36.85 -82.65 -17.97
CA ARG A 15 36.02 -81.59 -18.51
C ARG A 15 34.60 -81.73 -17.97
N ILE A 16 34.11 -80.73 -17.24
CA ILE A 16 32.66 -80.47 -17.18
C ILE A 16 32.30 -79.67 -18.44
N LYS A 17 32.40 -80.33 -19.59
CA LYS A 17 31.62 -79.98 -20.78
C LYS A 17 30.41 -80.93 -20.75
N SER A 18 29.21 -80.38 -20.55
CA SER A 18 27.93 -80.83 -21.13
C SER A 18 26.73 -80.84 -20.16
N VAL A 19 26.15 -79.67 -19.85
CA VAL A 19 24.70 -79.62 -19.53
C VAL A 19 24.03 -78.35 -20.11
N ILE A 20 24.50 -77.83 -21.24
CA ILE A 20 23.68 -76.92 -22.08
C ILE A 20 24.05 -77.21 -23.54
N GLY A 21 23.14 -77.82 -24.29
CA GLY A 21 23.33 -78.07 -25.72
C GLY A 21 23.47 -76.75 -26.50
N PRO A 22 24.32 -76.70 -27.55
CA PRO A 22 24.62 -75.46 -28.30
C PRO A 22 23.41 -74.80 -29.01
N GLY A 23 22.25 -75.46 -29.03
CA GLY A 23 20.97 -74.91 -29.52
C GLY A 23 20.13 -74.19 -28.47
N GLN A 24 20.23 -74.53 -27.17
CA GLN A 24 19.38 -73.95 -26.11
C GLN A 24 19.87 -72.55 -25.69
N SER A 25 21.19 -72.34 -25.64
CA SER A 25 21.80 -71.03 -25.36
C SER A 25 21.46 -69.97 -26.43
N LYS A 26 21.42 -70.38 -27.71
CA LYS A 26 21.10 -69.48 -28.84
C LYS A 26 19.65 -69.02 -28.81
N ASN A 27 18.72 -69.92 -28.50
CA ASN A 27 17.29 -69.60 -28.41
C ASN A 27 16.99 -68.69 -27.21
N PHE A 28 17.67 -68.91 -26.07
CA PHE A 28 17.52 -68.08 -24.87
C PHE A 28 18.01 -66.63 -25.09
N TRP A 29 19.18 -66.47 -25.72
CA TRP A 29 19.69 -65.14 -26.10
C TRP A 29 18.82 -64.46 -27.17
N CYS A 30 18.18 -65.22 -28.06
CA CYS A 30 17.25 -64.71 -29.06
C CYS A 30 15.96 -64.16 -28.42
N ILE A 31 15.39 -64.89 -27.45
CA ILE A 31 14.19 -64.46 -26.71
C ILE A 31 14.47 -63.19 -25.89
N ILE A 32 15.62 -63.11 -25.21
CA ILE A 32 15.99 -61.90 -24.46
C ILE A 32 16.25 -60.71 -25.40
N LYS A 33 16.91 -60.92 -26.55
CA LYS A 33 17.10 -59.86 -27.55
C LYS A 33 15.77 -59.37 -28.14
N ASN A 34 14.84 -60.28 -28.42
CA ASN A 34 13.53 -59.92 -28.96
C ASN A 34 12.68 -59.16 -27.94
N MET A 35 12.65 -59.63 -26.69
CA MET A 35 11.92 -58.98 -25.60
C MET A 35 12.49 -57.59 -25.23
N ASN A 36 13.81 -57.40 -25.35
CA ASN A 36 14.44 -56.08 -25.21
C ASN A 36 14.11 -55.13 -26.37
N PHE A 37 14.00 -55.64 -27.61
CA PHE A 37 13.65 -54.82 -28.78
C PHE A 37 12.21 -54.30 -28.69
N ASP A 38 11.26 -55.16 -28.29
CA ASP A 38 9.87 -54.76 -28.06
C ASP A 38 9.74 -53.69 -26.96
N LEU A 39 10.50 -53.83 -25.87
CA LEU A 39 10.55 -52.83 -24.79
C LEU A 39 11.08 -51.47 -25.28
N ILE A 40 12.12 -51.47 -26.12
CA ILE A 40 12.72 -50.24 -26.68
C ILE A 40 11.72 -49.55 -27.62
N THR A 41 11.00 -50.29 -28.46
CA THR A 41 10.02 -49.69 -29.39
C THR A 41 8.86 -49.02 -28.64
N ILE A 42 8.35 -49.64 -27.57
CA ILE A 42 7.31 -49.05 -26.71
C ILE A 42 7.85 -47.80 -26.00
N ALA A 43 9.06 -47.85 -25.45
CA ALA A 43 9.68 -46.72 -24.77
C ALA A 43 9.86 -45.51 -25.70
N VAL A 44 10.28 -45.74 -26.95
CA VAL A 44 10.40 -44.69 -27.98
C VAL A 44 9.03 -44.11 -28.32
N GLY A 45 8.00 -44.95 -28.46
CA GLY A 45 6.63 -44.49 -28.72
C GLY A 45 6.07 -43.59 -27.62
N VAL A 46 6.29 -43.98 -26.36
CA VAL A 46 5.88 -43.18 -25.18
C VAL A 46 6.62 -41.85 -25.12
N LEU A 47 7.93 -41.85 -25.39
CA LEU A 47 8.73 -40.63 -25.41
C LEU A 47 8.27 -39.68 -26.52
N PHE A 48 7.97 -40.22 -27.70
CA PHE A 48 7.47 -39.43 -28.83
C PHE A 48 6.10 -38.81 -28.52
N ALA A 49 5.17 -39.59 -27.93
CA ALA A 49 3.88 -39.10 -27.48
C ALA A 49 4.02 -37.99 -26.42
N TRP A 50 4.97 -38.14 -25.48
CA TRP A 50 5.28 -37.13 -24.47
C TRP A 50 5.79 -35.82 -25.07
N VAL A 51 6.71 -35.90 -26.06
CA VAL A 51 7.23 -34.73 -26.78
C VAL A 51 6.11 -34.03 -27.55
N ILE A 52 5.21 -34.77 -28.20
CA ILE A 52 4.07 -34.19 -28.90
C ILE A 52 3.14 -33.48 -27.91
N ALA A 53 2.81 -34.11 -26.78
CA ALA A 53 1.96 -33.52 -25.75
C ALA A 53 2.57 -32.21 -25.18
N LEU A 54 3.87 -32.22 -24.87
CA LEU A 54 4.59 -31.01 -24.45
C LEU A 54 4.56 -29.93 -25.53
N THR A 55 4.75 -30.29 -26.80
CA THR A 55 4.70 -29.35 -27.91
C THR A 55 3.32 -28.70 -28.04
N ILE A 56 2.25 -29.49 -27.90
CA ILE A 56 0.87 -28.98 -27.94
C ILE A 56 0.60 -28.03 -26.77
N LEU A 57 1.00 -28.38 -25.54
CA LEU A 57 0.85 -27.52 -24.36
C LEU A 57 1.64 -26.21 -24.49
N LEU A 58 2.86 -26.27 -25.04
CA LEU A 58 3.68 -25.08 -25.31
C LEU A 58 3.07 -24.21 -26.40
N VAL A 59 2.47 -24.80 -27.45
CA VAL A 59 1.79 -24.03 -28.49
C VAL A 59 0.49 -23.42 -27.97
N GLN A 60 -0.31 -24.14 -27.18
CA GLN A 60 -1.54 -23.59 -26.60
C GLN A 60 -1.26 -22.44 -25.64
N THR A 61 -0.28 -22.59 -24.75
CA THR A 61 0.15 -21.50 -23.87
C THR A 61 0.70 -20.34 -24.68
N SER A 62 1.57 -20.59 -25.67
CA SER A 62 2.10 -19.53 -26.54
C SER A 62 1.02 -18.83 -27.35
N LEU A 63 -0.01 -19.53 -27.83
CA LEU A 63 -1.12 -18.92 -28.57
C LEU A 63 -2.05 -18.11 -27.66
N HIS A 64 -2.29 -18.57 -26.43
CA HIS A 64 -3.03 -17.81 -25.43
C HIS A 64 -2.28 -16.52 -25.07
N PHE A 65 -0.97 -16.63 -24.80
CA PHE A 65 -0.11 -15.48 -24.56
C PHE A 65 -0.03 -14.57 -25.79
N ARG A 66 0.13 -15.10 -27.00
CA ARG A 66 0.18 -14.32 -28.26
C ARG A 66 -1.13 -13.63 -28.58
N ARG A 67 -2.30 -14.18 -28.21
CA ARG A 67 -3.59 -13.49 -28.38
C ARG A 67 -3.76 -12.33 -27.42
N LEU A 68 -3.22 -12.44 -26.20
CA LEU A 68 -3.20 -11.36 -25.21
C LEU A 68 -2.11 -10.31 -25.50
N THR A 69 -1.01 -10.70 -26.17
CA THR A 69 0.13 -9.82 -26.49
C THR A 69 0.21 -9.35 -27.94
N LYS A 70 -0.66 -9.81 -28.86
CA LYS A 70 -0.67 -9.33 -30.26
C LYS A 70 -0.97 -7.83 -30.38
N ASN A 71 -1.64 -7.26 -29.38
CA ASN A 71 -1.90 -5.82 -29.23
C ASN A 71 -0.98 -5.14 -28.21
N VAL A 72 0.04 -5.82 -27.68
CA VAL A 72 1.03 -5.25 -26.76
C VAL A 72 2.36 -5.24 -27.49
N SER A 73 2.49 -4.29 -28.43
CA SER A 73 3.76 -4.05 -29.10
C SER A 73 4.77 -3.54 -28.06
N LYS A 74 6.06 -3.79 -28.25
CA LYS A 74 7.15 -3.14 -27.47
C LYS A 74 6.98 -1.61 -27.35
N LYS A 75 6.26 -1.00 -28.31
CA LYS A 75 5.85 0.40 -28.28
C LYS A 75 4.89 0.70 -27.13
N ASP A 76 3.92 -0.16 -26.83
CA ASP A 76 2.97 0.01 -25.72
C ASP A 76 3.63 -0.13 -24.36
N LEU A 77 4.61 -1.02 -24.15
CA LEU A 77 5.28 -1.11 -22.84
C LEU A 77 6.06 0.17 -22.54
N LYS A 78 6.74 0.73 -23.56
CA LYS A 78 7.42 2.01 -23.46
C LYS A 78 6.41 3.15 -23.26
N THR A 79 5.31 3.16 -24.01
CA THR A 79 4.25 4.18 -23.89
C THR A 79 3.51 4.11 -22.56
N VAL A 80 3.26 2.92 -22.00
CA VAL A 80 2.68 2.73 -20.67
C VAL A 80 3.66 3.20 -19.59
N LEU A 81 4.96 2.91 -19.74
CA LEU A 81 5.98 3.43 -18.82
C LEU A 81 6.08 4.95 -18.89
N GLU A 82 6.06 5.54 -20.09
CA GLU A 82 6.05 6.99 -20.29
C GLU A 82 4.78 7.63 -19.71
N ASP A 83 3.60 7.01 -19.86
CA ASP A 83 2.34 7.47 -19.28
C ASP A 83 2.35 7.38 -17.74
N ILE A 84 2.90 6.31 -17.17
CA ILE A 84 3.07 6.17 -15.71
C ILE A 84 4.05 7.22 -15.18
N LEU A 85 5.16 7.46 -15.87
CA LEU A 85 6.13 8.49 -15.48
C LEU A 85 5.50 9.89 -15.57
N ALA A 86 4.75 10.18 -16.64
CA ALA A 86 4.03 11.44 -16.81
C ALA A 86 2.96 11.63 -15.72
N LYS A 87 2.17 10.59 -15.41
CA LYS A 87 1.20 10.61 -14.31
C LYS A 87 1.86 10.83 -12.95
N THR A 88 3.02 10.24 -12.73
CA THR A 88 3.77 10.43 -11.47
C THR A 88 4.28 11.86 -11.34
N ASP A 89 4.80 12.46 -12.42
CA ASP A 89 5.22 13.87 -12.44
C ASP A 89 4.03 14.82 -12.23
N LEU A 90 2.89 14.56 -12.89
CA LEU A 90 1.67 15.33 -12.69
C LEU A 90 1.16 15.22 -11.26
N ASN A 91 1.13 14.02 -10.68
CA ASN A 91 0.74 13.80 -9.29
C ASN A 91 1.68 14.53 -8.34
N GLN A 92 2.99 14.48 -8.57
CA GLN A 92 3.97 15.20 -7.76
C GLN A 92 3.76 16.71 -7.83
N LYS A 93 3.50 17.26 -9.02
CA LYS A 93 3.16 18.69 -9.20
C LYS A 93 1.86 19.06 -8.49
N GLN A 94 0.82 18.22 -8.58
CA GLN A 94 -0.44 18.44 -7.88
C GLN A 94 -0.26 18.41 -6.36
N ILE A 95 0.51 17.46 -5.83
CA ILE A 95 0.83 17.38 -4.40
C ILE A 95 1.58 18.64 -3.95
N GLN A 96 2.56 19.10 -4.73
CA GLN A 96 3.28 20.35 -4.43
C GLN A 96 2.36 21.58 -4.46
N ALA A 97 1.45 21.65 -5.43
CA ALA A 97 0.48 22.75 -5.52
C ALA A 97 -0.49 22.74 -4.33
N VAL A 98 -1.02 21.58 -3.96
CA VAL A 98 -1.90 21.41 -2.79
C VAL A 98 -1.15 21.77 -1.50
N ALA A 99 0.07 21.26 -1.31
CA ALA A 99 0.89 21.60 -0.15
C ALA A 99 1.19 23.10 -0.08
N GLY A 100 1.46 23.75 -1.22
CA GLY A 100 1.63 25.19 -1.31
C GLY A 100 0.36 25.96 -0.94
N ASN A 101 -0.80 25.51 -1.39
CA ASN A 101 -2.09 26.11 -1.04
C ASN A 101 -2.44 25.93 0.43
N LEU A 102 -2.15 24.76 1.02
CA LEU A 102 -2.32 24.51 2.46
C LEU A 102 -1.46 25.45 3.29
N LYS A 103 -0.17 25.64 2.94
CA LYS A 103 0.69 26.63 3.62
C LYS A 103 0.13 28.05 3.53
N LYS A 104 -0.40 28.44 2.37
CA LYS A 104 -1.04 29.75 2.19
C LYS A 104 -2.29 29.89 3.07
N LEU A 105 -3.14 28.87 3.11
CA LEU A 105 -4.34 28.86 3.96
C LEU A 105 -3.98 28.94 5.43
N ASP A 106 -2.99 28.17 5.88
CA ASP A 106 -2.51 28.17 7.26
C ASP A 106 -2.01 29.56 7.67
N SER A 107 -1.18 30.19 6.82
CA SER A 107 -0.70 31.55 7.06
C SER A 107 -1.82 32.60 7.12
N LYS A 108 -2.88 32.45 6.31
CA LYS A 108 -4.05 33.33 6.33
C LYS A 108 -4.94 33.08 7.53
N SER A 109 -5.10 31.81 7.94
CA SER A 109 -5.94 31.41 9.07
C SER A 109 -5.53 32.09 10.37
N LEU A 110 -4.23 32.35 10.56
CA LEU A 110 -3.71 33.05 11.73
C LEU A 110 -4.29 34.46 11.91
N GLY A 111 -4.75 35.10 10.83
CA GLY A 111 -5.35 36.44 10.85
C GLY A 111 -6.88 36.44 10.84
N PHE A 112 -7.54 35.28 10.84
CA PHE A 112 -8.99 35.20 10.93
C PHE A 112 -9.45 35.35 12.38
N ILE A 113 -10.61 35.98 12.56
CA ILE A 113 -11.28 36.01 13.86
C ILE A 113 -11.79 34.59 14.15
N GLN A 114 -11.26 34.00 15.21
CA GLN A 114 -11.57 32.63 15.62
C GLN A 114 -11.90 32.52 17.11
N LYS A 115 -11.59 33.57 17.88
CA LYS A 115 -11.78 33.68 19.32
C LYS A 115 -12.87 34.70 19.60
N ILE A 116 -13.95 34.27 20.25
CA ILE A 116 -15.13 35.10 20.50
C ILE A 116 -15.47 35.04 21.98
N GLY A 117 -15.59 36.21 22.62
CA GLY A 117 -15.99 36.33 24.02
C GLY A 117 -17.16 37.28 24.14
N PHE A 118 -18.20 36.86 24.86
CA PHE A 118 -19.41 37.66 25.05
C PHE A 118 -19.74 37.76 26.52
N VAL A 119 -19.96 38.98 26.99
CA VAL A 119 -20.30 39.29 28.39
C VAL A 119 -21.45 40.28 28.40
N ARG A 120 -22.50 39.96 29.17
CA ARG A 120 -23.58 40.90 29.47
C ARG A 120 -23.34 41.52 30.84
N PHE A 121 -23.65 42.79 30.97
CA PHE A 121 -23.48 43.53 32.22
C PHE A 121 -24.49 44.67 32.32
N ASN A 122 -24.54 45.28 33.50
CA ASN A 122 -25.32 46.48 33.76
C ASN A 122 -24.43 47.60 34.29
N PRO A 123 -24.05 48.59 33.45
CA PRO A 123 -23.26 49.73 33.90
C PRO A 123 -24.05 50.71 34.79
N PHE A 124 -25.38 50.60 34.81
CA PHE A 124 -26.25 51.53 35.53
C PHE A 124 -27.24 50.77 36.41
N ASN A 125 -26.99 50.73 37.72
CA ASN A 125 -27.85 50.06 38.73
C ASN A 125 -29.33 50.52 38.73
N GLN A 126 -29.70 51.55 37.97
CA GLN A 126 -31.05 52.09 37.86
C GLN A 126 -31.85 51.52 36.68
N THR A 127 -31.22 50.79 35.76
CA THR A 127 -31.88 50.14 34.63
C THR A 127 -32.06 48.67 34.99
N GLY A 128 -33.28 48.15 34.98
CA GLY A 128 -33.51 46.72 35.28
C GLY A 128 -32.88 45.82 34.22
N GLY A 129 -32.00 44.90 34.64
CA GLY A 129 -31.41 43.84 33.81
C GLY A 129 -30.08 44.18 33.12
N ASP A 130 -29.37 43.15 32.64
CA ASP A 130 -28.08 43.26 31.93
C ASP A 130 -28.28 43.56 30.44
N GLN A 131 -28.71 44.79 30.13
CA GLN A 131 -28.96 45.21 28.74
C GLN A 131 -27.71 45.68 27.99
N SER A 132 -26.61 45.93 28.70
CA SER A 132 -25.32 46.26 28.09
C SER A 132 -24.51 45.00 27.81
N PHE A 133 -23.62 45.05 26.83
CA PHE A 133 -22.78 43.91 26.48
C PHE A 133 -21.39 44.31 25.97
N CYS A 134 -20.42 43.41 26.16
CA CYS A 134 -19.10 43.46 25.55
C CYS A 134 -18.92 42.22 24.67
N LEU A 135 -18.46 42.43 23.45
CA LEU A 135 -18.13 41.39 22.48
C LEU A 135 -16.67 41.53 22.07
N ALA A 136 -15.83 40.57 22.46
CA ALA A 136 -14.45 40.45 22.02
C ALA A 136 -14.36 39.55 20.78
N LEU A 137 -13.73 40.05 19.72
CA LEU A 137 -13.47 39.34 18.47
C LEU A 137 -11.97 39.35 18.23
N LEU A 138 -11.33 38.20 18.40
CA LEU A 138 -9.87 38.07 18.37
C LEU A 138 -9.41 36.98 17.37
N ASP A 139 -8.21 37.18 16.84
CA ASP A 139 -7.48 36.23 16.01
C ASP A 139 -6.72 35.18 16.84
N ALA A 140 -5.97 34.30 16.17
CA ALA A 140 -5.16 33.27 16.82
C ALA A 140 -4.11 33.83 17.81
N LYS A 141 -3.65 35.06 17.57
CA LYS A 141 -2.65 35.79 18.36
C LYS A 141 -3.28 36.75 19.38
N ALA A 142 -4.59 36.64 19.61
CA ALA A 142 -5.35 37.51 20.50
C ALA A 142 -5.33 39.01 20.07
N ASN A 143 -5.20 39.29 18.77
CA ASN A 143 -5.40 40.62 18.20
C ASN A 143 -6.80 40.76 17.61
N GLY A 144 -7.37 41.95 17.69
CA GLY A 144 -8.67 42.23 17.12
C GLY A 144 -9.30 43.45 17.77
N PHE A 145 -10.55 43.34 18.17
CA PHE A 145 -11.27 44.43 18.81
C PHE A 145 -12.33 43.94 19.79
N VAL A 146 -12.71 44.84 20.69
CA VAL A 146 -13.84 44.67 21.60
C VAL A 146 -14.87 45.73 21.28
N LEU A 147 -16.12 45.29 21.13
CA LEU A 147 -17.29 46.14 20.95
C LEU A 147 -18.10 46.15 22.25
N SER A 148 -18.25 47.34 22.83
CA SER A 148 -18.98 47.57 24.07
C SER A 148 -20.24 48.38 23.77
N SER A 149 -21.41 47.83 24.11
CA SER A 149 -22.69 48.51 24.03
C SER A 149 -23.12 48.89 25.43
N LEU A 150 -23.21 50.20 25.70
CA LEU A 150 -23.73 50.75 26.95
C LEU A 150 -25.16 51.21 26.72
N HIS A 151 -26.11 50.49 27.30
CA HIS A 151 -27.52 50.81 27.27
C HIS A 151 -27.92 51.63 28.50
N SER A 152 -28.53 52.78 28.26
CA SER A 152 -29.13 53.66 29.27
C SER A 152 -30.62 53.87 28.94
N ARG A 153 -31.41 54.37 29.90
CA ARG A 153 -32.85 54.63 29.71
C ARG A 153 -33.16 55.49 28.49
N GLU A 154 -32.27 56.43 28.15
CA GLU A 154 -32.51 57.40 27.06
C GLU A 154 -31.74 57.09 25.78
N SER A 155 -30.69 56.26 25.84
CA SER A 155 -29.82 56.04 24.68
C SER A 155 -28.97 54.77 24.80
N THR A 156 -28.62 54.19 23.65
CA THR A 156 -27.60 53.14 23.54
C THR A 156 -26.38 53.70 22.84
N ARG A 157 -25.19 53.53 23.42
CA ARG A 157 -23.92 53.95 22.82
C ARG A 157 -23.05 52.74 22.54
N PHE A 158 -22.36 52.75 21.41
CA PHE A 158 -21.40 51.72 21.03
C PHE A 158 -19.99 52.29 21.05
N TYR A 159 -19.07 51.55 21.66
CA TYR A 159 -17.64 51.86 21.70
C TYR A 159 -16.88 50.68 21.14
N ALA A 160 -15.87 50.94 20.32
CA ALA A 160 -14.96 49.93 19.82
C ALA A 160 -13.54 50.28 20.27
N LYS A 161 -12.86 49.31 20.88
CA LYS A 161 -11.44 49.42 21.25
C LYS A 161 -10.65 48.31 20.57
N THR A 162 -9.49 48.65 20.04
CA THR A 162 -8.55 47.68 19.49
C THR A 162 -7.86 46.89 20.59
N VAL A 163 -7.65 45.60 20.35
CA VAL A 163 -6.95 44.68 21.25
C VAL A 163 -5.74 44.12 20.54
N LYS A 164 -4.59 44.12 21.22
CA LYS A 164 -3.33 43.56 20.75
C LYS A 164 -2.76 42.64 21.81
N GLU A 165 -2.46 41.40 21.44
CA GLU A 165 -1.93 40.37 22.34
C GLU A 165 -2.77 40.19 23.63
N GLY A 166 -4.10 40.36 23.53
CA GLY A 166 -5.02 40.29 24.67
C GLY A 166 -5.08 41.52 25.58
N GLY A 167 -4.34 42.59 25.27
CA GLY A 167 -4.40 43.88 25.95
C GLY A 167 -5.01 44.99 25.08
N GLY A 168 -5.52 46.05 25.69
CA GLY A 168 -6.00 47.21 24.92
C GLY A 168 -4.84 47.95 24.24
N ASP A 169 -4.99 48.26 22.96
CA ASP A 169 -3.95 48.95 22.17
C ASP A 169 -4.12 50.48 22.31
N GLY A 170 -3.27 51.10 23.14
CA GLY A 170 -3.30 52.54 23.41
C GLY A 170 -4.39 53.01 24.37
N HIS A 171 -5.26 52.11 24.85
CA HIS A 171 -6.35 52.43 25.78
C HIS A 171 -6.53 51.33 26.84
N GLU A 172 -6.90 51.73 28.06
CA GLU A 172 -7.23 50.77 29.10
C GLU A 172 -8.61 50.14 28.85
N LEU A 173 -8.67 48.81 28.97
CA LEU A 173 -9.93 48.05 28.88
C LEU A 173 -10.68 48.15 30.21
N SER A 174 -12.01 48.31 30.15
CA SER A 174 -12.85 48.19 31.34
C SER A 174 -12.79 46.78 31.92
N LYS A 175 -13.32 46.59 33.13
CA LYS A 175 -13.35 45.27 33.77
C LYS A 175 -14.12 44.26 32.91
N GLU A 176 -15.25 44.69 32.35
CA GLU A 176 -16.15 43.90 31.52
C GLU A 176 -15.55 43.63 30.15
N GLU A 177 -14.87 44.61 29.54
CA GLU A 177 -14.12 44.44 28.29
C GLU A 177 -12.98 43.44 28.46
N ARG A 178 -12.21 43.56 29.55
CA ARG A 178 -11.15 42.61 29.88
C ARG A 178 -11.72 41.20 30.12
N GLN A 179 -12.85 41.09 30.79
CA GLN A 179 -13.52 39.81 30.99
C GLN A 179 -13.97 39.18 29.66
N ALA A 180 -14.50 39.99 28.72
CA ALA A 180 -14.85 39.50 27.39
C ALA A 180 -13.62 39.01 26.62
N VAL A 181 -12.48 39.70 26.72
CA VAL A 181 -11.21 39.25 26.15
C VAL A 181 -10.76 37.93 26.78
N THR A 182 -10.83 37.80 28.10
CA THR A 182 -10.49 36.54 28.79
C THR A 182 -11.42 35.40 28.40
N HIS A 183 -12.72 35.64 28.20
CA HIS A 183 -13.65 34.60 27.71
C HIS A 183 -13.37 34.16 26.27
N ALA A 184 -12.73 35.02 25.46
CA ALA A 184 -12.39 34.70 24.09
C ALA A 184 -11.09 33.88 23.96
N GLN A 185 -10.20 33.92 24.96
CA GLN A 185 -8.85 33.35 24.92
C GLN A 185 -8.84 31.82 24.93
#